data_AF-A0A699XE25-F1
#
_entry.id   AF-A0A699XE25-F1
#
_cell.length_a   1.000
_cell.length_b   1.000
_cell.length_c   1.000
_cell.angle_alpha   90.00
_cell.angle_beta   90.00
_cell.angle_gamma   90.00
#
_symmetry.space_group_name_H-M   'P 1'
#
loop_
_entity.id
_entity.type
_entity.pdbx_description
1 polymer ?
#
loop_
_entity_poly.entity_id
_entity_poly.type
_entity_poly.pdbx_seq_one_letter_code
_entity_poly.pdbx_strand_id
1 'polypeptide(L)'
;LAKVVEVFDLRKYMIFETEVVRSEWQEAKGKWKVSLRQKSPSGETKEWDDECDLLLYATGILNNYKWPEIKGMERFKGRIVHTAA
;
A
#
# COMPACT_ATOMS: atom_id res chain seq x y z
N LEU A 1 -17.47 2.71 -6.45
CA LEU A 1 -16.33 3.50 -5.90
C LEU A 1 -15.98 4.70 -6.78
N ALA A 2 -15.72 4.52 -8.08
CA ALA A 2 -15.44 5.65 -9.00
C ALA A 2 -16.49 6.77 -8.94
N LYS A 3 -17.79 6.42 -8.93
CA LYS A 3 -18.90 7.38 -8.74
C LYS A 3 -18.78 8.22 -7.47
N VAL A 4 -18.32 7.65 -6.34
CA VAL A 4 -18.15 8.40 -5.08
C VAL A 4 -16.98 9.38 -5.22
N VAL A 5 -15.86 8.93 -5.80
CA VAL A 5 -14.69 9.78 -6.04
C VAL A 5 -15.03 10.97 -6.93
N GLU A 6 -15.84 10.75 -7.97
CA GLU A 6 -16.29 11.78 -8.90
C GLU A 6 -17.26 12.77 -8.25
N VAL A 7 -18.32 12.28 -7.59
CA VAL A 7 -19.34 13.11 -6.94
C VAL A 7 -18.74 14.07 -5.91
N PHE A 8 -17.69 13.64 -5.21
CA PHE A 8 -17.04 14.43 -4.16
C PHE A 8 -15.68 15.04 -4.59
N ASP A 9 -15.31 14.94 -5.87
CA ASP A 9 -14.04 15.43 -6.42
C ASP A 9 -12.80 15.07 -5.56
N LEU A 10 -12.73 13.80 -5.13
CA LEU A 10 -11.70 13.34 -4.18
C LEU A 10 -10.37 12.99 -4.86
N ARG A 11 -10.38 12.86 -6.19
CA ARG A 11 -9.25 12.32 -6.96
C ARG A 11 -7.96 13.11 -6.73
N LYS A 12 -8.08 14.43 -6.58
CA LYS A 12 -7.00 15.39 -6.33
C LYS A 12 -6.24 15.21 -5.01
N TYR A 13 -6.83 14.52 -4.03
CA TYR A 13 -6.20 14.28 -2.72
C TYR A 13 -5.47 12.92 -2.64
N MET A 14 -5.58 12.09 -3.68
CA MET A 14 -5.02 10.75 -3.66
C MET A 14 -3.71 10.71 -4.43
N ILE A 15 -2.69 10.08 -3.85
CA ILE A 15 -1.41 9.80 -4.50
C ILE A 15 -1.31 8.29 -4.66
N PHE A 16 -1.19 7.84 -5.91
CA PHE A 16 -1.12 6.42 -6.27
C PHE A 16 0.33 5.98 -6.44
N GLU A 17 0.53 4.67 -6.61
CA GLU A 17 1.86 4.06 -6.79
C GLU A 17 2.82 4.39 -5.63
N THR A 18 2.25 4.75 -4.48
CA THR A 18 2.98 5.19 -3.30
C THR A 18 2.68 4.25 -2.14
N GLU A 19 3.73 3.64 -1.62
CA GLU A 19 3.72 2.75 -0.49
C GLU A 19 4.06 3.53 0.78
N VAL A 20 3.26 3.34 1.83
CA VAL A 20 3.62 3.77 3.18
C VAL A 20 4.58 2.73 3.76
N VAL A 21 5.84 3.11 3.98
CA VAL A 21 6.90 2.22 4.48
C VAL A 21 6.96 2.25 6.01
N ARG A 22 6.68 3.41 6.61
CA ARG A 22 6.69 3.59 8.06
C ARG A 22 5.72 4.68 8.47
N SER A 23 5.09 4.50 9.62
CA SER A 23 4.32 5.53 10.31
C SER A 23 4.76 5.58 11.75
N GLU A 24 5.14 6.75 12.24
CA GLU A 24 5.64 6.92 13.61
C GLU A 24 5.11 8.21 14.23
N TRP A 25 4.68 8.13 15.49
CA TRP A 25 4.24 9.30 16.24
C TRP A 25 5.45 10.05 16.81
N GLN A 26 5.52 11.35 16.54
CA GLN A 26 6.56 12.25 17.02
C GLN A 26 6.05 13.03 18.23
N GLU A 27 6.23 12.48 19.44
CA GLU A 27 5.72 13.05 20.70
C GLU A 27 6.06 14.54 20.87
N ALA A 28 7.32 14.91 20.59
CA ALA A 28 7.77 16.29 20.74
C ALA A 28 7.06 17.29 19.80
N LYS A 29 6.52 16.81 18.68
CA LYS A 29 5.80 17.62 17.69
C LYS A 29 4.27 17.48 17.79
N GLY A 30 3.79 16.44 18.47
CA GLY A 30 2.37 16.07 18.45
C GLY A 30 1.86 15.75 17.04
N LYS A 31 2.68 15.12 16.20
CA LYS A 31 2.37 14.79 14.80
C LYS A 31 2.82 13.38 14.44
N TRP A 32 2.16 12.77 13.46
CA TRP A 32 2.67 11.59 12.76
C TRP A 32 3.71 12.01 11.73
N LYS A 33 4.79 11.25 11.66
CA LYS A 33 5.72 11.22 10.54
C LYS A 33 5.47 9.95 9.72
N VAL A 34 5.26 10.11 8.42
CA VAL A 34 4.94 9.01 7.49
C VAL A 34 6.00 8.95 6.41
N SER A 35 6.76 7.86 6.35
CA SER A 35 7.76 7.62 5.31
C SER A 35 7.11 6.91 4.13
N LEU A 36 7.28 7.50 2.95
CA LEU A 36 6.60 7.13 1.71
C LEU A 36 7.63 6.73 0.66
N ARG A 37 7.26 5.76 -0.18
CA ARG A 37 8.07 5.27 -1.30
C ARG A 37 7.23 5.17 -2.55
N GLN A 38 7.69 5.77 -3.64
CA GLN A 38 7.08 5.64 -4.96
C GLN A 38 8.07 5.03 -5.95
N LYS A 39 7.62 4.07 -6.74
CA LYS A 39 8.43 3.41 -7.77
C LYS A 39 7.89 3.75 -9.15
N SER A 40 8.74 4.29 -10.02
CA SER A 40 8.38 4.55 -11.40
C SER A 40 8.33 3.25 -12.22
N PRO A 41 7.66 3.25 -13.39
CA PRO A 41 7.72 2.13 -14.33
C PRO A 41 9.14 1.80 -14.82
N SER A 42 10.07 2.77 -14.81
CA SER A 42 11.48 2.58 -15.17
C SER A 42 12.33 1.98 -14.04
N GLY A 43 11.74 1.76 -12.86
CA GLY A 43 12.43 1.20 -11.69
C GLY A 43 13.10 2.22 -10.78
N GLU A 44 12.99 3.52 -11.10
CA GLU A 44 13.48 4.59 -10.21
C GLU A 44 12.63 4.64 -8.95
N THR A 45 13.28 4.80 -7.79
CA THR A 45 12.61 4.85 -6.50
C THR A 45 12.79 6.22 -5.87
N LYS A 46 11.68 6.86 -5.52
CA LYS A 46 11.63 8.12 -4.77
C LYS A 46 11.14 7.84 -3.36
N GLU A 47 11.85 8.34 -2.37
CA GLU A 47 11.45 8.26 -0.95
C GLU A 47 11.38 9.66 -0.36
N TRP A 48 10.37 9.89 0.49
CA TRP A 48 10.21 11.14 1.23
C TRP A 48 9.40 10.92 2.51
N ASP A 49 9.46 11.89 3.41
CA ASP A 49 8.65 11.92 4.63
C ASP A 49 7.56 12.98 4.51
N ASP A 50 6.38 12.69 5.03
CA ASP A 50 5.28 13.64 5.21
C ASP A 50 4.87 13.70 6.69
N GLU A 51 4.22 14.79 7.10
CA GLU A 51 3.75 14.99 8.47
C GLU A 51 2.24 15.26 8.50
N CYS A 52 1.52 14.64 9.43
CA CYS A 52 0.09 14.87 9.62
C CYS A 52 -0.33 14.85 11.09
N ASP A 53 -1.41 15.54 11.41
CA ASP A 53 -1.99 15.54 12.76
C ASP A 53 -2.82 14.28 13.02
N LEU A 54 -3.48 13.76 11.98
CA LEU A 54 -4.33 12.58 12.03
C LEU A 54 -3.92 11.58 10.93
N LEU A 55 -3.76 10.32 11.33
CA LEU A 55 -3.47 9.20 10.44
C LEU A 55 -4.61 8.17 10.51
N LEU A 56 -5.37 8.03 9.43
CA LEU A 56 -6.43 7.02 9.30
C LEU A 56 -5.89 5.79 8.57
N TYR A 57 -5.80 4.66 9.28
CA TYR A 57 -5.30 3.40 8.72
C TYR A 57 -6.43 2.61 8.03
N ALA A 58 -6.47 2.66 6.69
CA ALA A 58 -7.51 2.05 5.86
C ALA A 58 -6.94 1.13 4.75
N THR A 59 -5.94 0.31 5.08
CA THR A 59 -5.20 -0.54 4.11
C THR A 59 -5.94 -1.83 3.70
N GLY A 60 -6.97 -2.23 4.46
CA GLY A 60 -7.59 -3.54 4.34
C GLY A 60 -6.72 -4.66 4.91
N ILE A 61 -7.33 -5.82 5.19
CA ILE A 61 -6.66 -6.95 5.87
C ILE A 61 -6.42 -8.18 4.96
N LEU A 62 -6.94 -8.17 3.73
CA LEU A 62 -6.90 -9.31 2.78
C LEU A 62 -6.00 -9.05 1.56
N ASN A 63 -4.97 -8.23 1.72
CA ASN A 63 -4.11 -7.72 0.64
C ASN A 63 -2.75 -8.46 0.54
N ASN A 64 -2.26 -9.04 1.63
CA ASN A 64 -1.01 -9.80 1.66
C ASN A 64 -1.29 -11.30 1.56
N TYR A 65 -1.50 -11.78 0.34
CA TYR A 65 -1.77 -13.19 0.12
C TYR A 65 -0.56 -14.07 0.45
N LYS A 66 -0.82 -15.30 0.89
CA LYS A 66 0.20 -16.28 1.18
C LYS A 66 -0.11 -17.57 0.46
N TRP A 67 0.91 -18.14 -0.16
CA TRP A 67 0.84 -19.52 -0.61
C TRP A 67 0.95 -20.45 0.61
N PRO A 68 0.17 -21.54 0.66
CA PRO A 68 0.36 -22.55 1.68
C PRO A 68 1.69 -23.30 1.45
N GLU A 69 2.33 -23.72 2.54
CA GLU A 69 3.56 -24.50 2.49
C GLU A 69 3.27 -25.98 2.17
N ILE A 70 2.90 -26.25 0.92
CA ILE A 70 2.65 -27.63 0.45
C ILE A 70 3.94 -28.19 -0.15
N LYS A 71 4.46 -29.26 0.45
CA LYS A 71 5.68 -29.93 -0.04
C LYS A 71 5.50 -30.43 -1.47
N GLY A 72 6.37 -30.01 -2.38
CA GLY A 72 6.34 -30.43 -3.79
C GLY A 72 5.30 -29.69 -4.63
N MET A 73 4.68 -28.63 -4.10
CA MET A 73 3.74 -27.77 -4.83
C MET A 73 4.37 -27.21 -6.11
N GLU A 74 5.64 -26.86 -6.07
CA GLU A 74 6.43 -26.38 -7.20
C GLU A 74 6.60 -27.43 -8.32
N ARG A 75 6.35 -28.71 -8.04
CA ARG A 75 6.47 -29.83 -9.01
C ARG A 75 5.15 -30.18 -9.68
N PHE A 76 4.05 -29.57 -9.26
CA PHE A 76 2.76 -29.77 -9.90
C PHE A 76 2.81 -29.27 -11.35
N LYS A 77 2.46 -30.14 -12.30
CA LYS A 77 2.54 -29.83 -13.75
C LYS A 77 1.38 -28.97 -14.25
N GLY A 78 0.32 -28.81 -13.45
CA GLY A 78 -0.83 -27.99 -13.80
C GLY A 78 -0.66 -26.53 -13.39
N ARG A 79 -1.70 -25.73 -13.63
CA ARG A 79 -1.72 -24.31 -13.23
C ARG A 79 -1.97 -24.19 -11.73
N ILE A 80 -1.17 -23.36 -11.09
CA ILE A 80 -1.38 -22.90 -9.71
C ILE A 80 -1.77 -21.43 -9.80
N VAL A 81 -2.92 -21.08 -9.22
CA VAL A 81 -3.46 -19.71 -9.27
C VAL A 81 -3.88 -19.31 -7.86
N HIS A 82 -3.42 -18.15 -7.41
CA HIS A 82 -3.96 -17.50 -6.24
C HIS A 82 -4.98 -16.48 -6.74
N THR A 83 -6.19 -16.46 -6.19
CA THR A 83 -7.28 -15.61 -6.71
C THR A 83 -6.99 -14.11 -6.61
N ALA A 84 -6.00 -13.73 -5.81
CA ALA A 84 -5.53 -12.34 -5.62
C ALA A 84 -4.14 -12.06 -6.24
N ALA A 85 -3.50 -13.03 -6.89
CA ALA A 85 -2.20 -12.83 -7.55
C ALA A 85 -2.33 -12.18 -8.93
#